data_AF-A0A355DVS1-F1
#
_entry.id   AF-A0A355DVS1-F1
#
_cell.length_a   1.000
_cell.length_b   1.000
_cell.length_c   1.000
_cell.angle_alpha   90.00
_cell.angle_beta   90.00
_cell.angle_gamma   90.00
#
_symmetry.space_group_name_H-M   'P 1'
#
loop_
_entity.id
_entity.type
_entity.pdbx_description
1 polymer ?
#
loop_
_entity_poly.entity_id
_entity_poly.type
_entity_poly.pdbx_seq_one_letter_code
_entity_poly.pdbx_strand_id
1 'polypeptide(L)'
;MEEKNKMARKIESRLKVSGTLLAESPLHIGGKGGDPLVDLALAINGEGKYYISGTSLSGALRGWRQEYFDDCVTDQIWGFSEQEEGQDSNQGYASFIVVEDATIKLPEGINIEIRDGVGIDREWGAAAEQIKYDRAI
;
A
#
# COMPACT_ATOMS: atom_id res chain seq x y z
N MET A 1 -29.59 -35.99 7.38
CA MET A 1 -29.74 -34.53 7.43
C MET A 1 -28.31 -34.01 7.37
N GLU A 2 -27.89 -33.63 6.17
CA GLU A 2 -26.49 -33.46 5.79
C GLU A 2 -26.04 -32.05 6.20
N GLU A 3 -25.12 -31.95 7.17
CA GLU A 3 -24.48 -30.70 7.54
C GLU A 3 -23.75 -30.15 6.30
N LYS A 4 -24.27 -29.06 5.74
CA LYS A 4 -23.61 -28.28 4.70
C LYS A 4 -22.25 -27.85 5.22
N ASN A 5 -21.22 -28.53 4.76
CA ASN A 5 -19.82 -28.18 4.86
C ASN A 5 -19.67 -26.67 4.61
N LYS A 6 -19.19 -25.93 5.62
CA LYS A 6 -18.91 -24.48 5.53
C LYS A 6 -18.00 -24.27 4.32
N MET A 7 -18.56 -23.61 3.29
CA MET A 7 -18.09 -23.57 1.90
C MET A 7 -16.61 -23.20 1.76
N ALA A 8 -15.75 -24.21 1.58
CA ALA A 8 -14.39 -23.98 1.10
C ALA A 8 -14.45 -23.49 -0.36
N ARG A 9 -13.72 -22.41 -0.67
CA ARG A 9 -13.71 -21.83 -2.02
C ARG A 9 -13.12 -22.83 -3.03
N LYS A 10 -13.79 -23.05 -4.16
CA LYS A 10 -13.30 -23.92 -5.24
C LYS A 10 -12.26 -23.14 -6.06
N ILE A 11 -10.99 -23.55 -5.99
CA ILE A 11 -9.89 -22.96 -6.76
C ILE A 11 -9.51 -23.96 -7.86
N GLU A 12 -9.62 -23.56 -9.12
CA GLU A 12 -9.21 -24.41 -10.25
C GLU A 12 -7.73 -24.25 -10.59
N SER A 13 -7.18 -23.03 -10.47
CA SER A 13 -5.76 -22.75 -10.73
C SER A 13 -5.27 -21.51 -9.97
N ARG A 14 -3.95 -21.31 -9.93
CA ARG A 14 -3.30 -20.10 -9.41
C ARG A 14 -2.31 -19.60 -10.45
N LEU A 15 -2.49 -18.37 -10.91
CA LEU A 15 -1.55 -17.70 -11.80
C LEU A 15 -0.54 -16.91 -10.96
N LYS A 16 0.75 -17.08 -11.24
CA LYS A 16 1.82 -16.24 -10.66
C LYS A 16 2.32 -15.28 -11.73
N VAL A 17 2.15 -13.99 -11.48
CA VAL A 17 2.69 -12.92 -12.32
C VAL A 17 3.85 -12.30 -11.57
N SER A 18 5.00 -12.18 -12.22
CA SER A 18 6.21 -11.59 -11.65
C SER A 18 6.90 -10.69 -12.66
N GLY A 19 7.49 -9.61 -12.19
CA GLY A 19 8.22 -8.66 -13.02
C GLY A 19 9.07 -7.72 -12.17
N THR A 20 9.68 -6.74 -12.81
CA THR A 20 10.41 -5.67 -12.15
C THR A 20 9.71 -4.36 -12.46
N LEU A 21 9.40 -3.59 -11.41
CA LEU A 21 8.89 -2.24 -11.54
C LEU A 21 10.08 -1.28 -11.49
N LEU A 22 10.14 -0.36 -12.45
CA LEU A 22 11.13 0.71 -12.46
C LEU A 22 10.49 1.99 -11.93
N ALA A 23 11.08 2.60 -10.92
CA ALA A 23 10.67 3.90 -10.46
C ALA A 23 11.19 4.97 -11.44
N GLU A 24 10.28 5.56 -12.24
CA GLU A 24 10.62 6.63 -13.18
C GLU A 24 10.83 7.99 -12.48
N SER A 25 10.34 8.11 -11.26
CA SER A 25 10.54 9.25 -10.35
C SER A 25 10.87 8.76 -8.94
N PRO A 26 11.41 9.62 -8.07
CA PRO A 26 11.62 9.27 -6.66
C PRO A 26 10.33 8.78 -6.00
N LEU A 27 10.43 7.75 -5.16
CA LEU A 27 9.29 7.03 -4.59
C LEU A 27 9.39 7.02 -3.07
N HIS A 28 8.31 7.44 -2.41
CA HIS A 28 8.20 7.34 -0.96
C HIS A 28 7.19 6.27 -0.56
N ILE A 29 7.63 5.30 0.24
CA ILE A 29 6.75 4.34 0.92
C ILE A 29 7.04 4.44 2.42
N GLY A 30 6.08 4.98 3.17
CA GLY A 30 6.23 5.19 4.60
C GLY A 30 6.23 3.86 5.38
N GLY A 31 7.02 3.78 6.44
CA GLY A 31 7.00 2.64 7.35
C GLY A 31 7.48 2.99 8.76
N LYS A 32 7.12 2.13 9.72
CA LYS A 32 7.58 2.24 11.11
C LYS A 32 8.88 1.47 11.26
N GLY A 33 10.01 2.17 11.28
CA GLY A 33 11.32 1.56 11.51
C GLY A 33 12.49 2.14 10.72
N GLY A 34 12.24 3.06 9.78
CA GLY A 34 13.31 3.77 9.07
C GLY A 34 14.08 4.75 9.96
N ASP A 35 14.84 5.67 9.34
CA ASP A 35 15.63 6.68 10.06
C ASP A 35 14.75 7.52 11.01
N PRO A 36 14.95 7.45 12.34
CA PRO A 36 14.14 8.19 13.30
C PRO A 36 14.41 9.70 13.29
N LEU A 37 15.43 10.15 12.56
CA LEU A 37 15.76 11.57 12.40
C LEU A 37 14.93 12.26 11.29
N VAL A 38 14.14 11.49 10.54
CA VAL A 38 13.27 11.97 9.46
C VAL A 38 11.80 11.78 9.86
N ASP A 39 10.99 12.83 9.71
CA ASP A 39 9.56 12.82 10.01
C ASP A 39 8.81 11.76 9.20
N LEU A 40 9.14 11.66 7.91
CA LEU A 40 8.59 10.67 6.98
C LEU A 40 9.68 9.71 6.48
N ALA A 41 10.00 8.73 7.33
CA ALA A 41 10.97 7.69 7.04
C ALA A 41 10.45 6.62 6.04
N LEU A 42 11.37 6.03 5.27
CA LEU A 42 11.07 4.92 4.35
C LEU A 42 10.84 3.60 5.09
N ALA A 43 9.99 2.75 4.53
CA ALA A 43 9.72 1.41 5.02
C ALA A 43 10.94 0.49 4.88
N ILE A 44 11.33 -0.14 5.99
CA ILE A 44 12.36 -1.17 6.04
C ILE A 44 11.78 -2.47 6.59
N ASN A 45 12.26 -3.61 6.09
CA ASN A 45 11.88 -4.92 6.61
C ASN A 45 12.71 -5.30 7.86
N GLY A 46 12.44 -6.48 8.43
CA GLY A 46 13.20 -6.99 9.59
C GLY A 46 14.68 -7.26 9.35
N GLU A 47 15.15 -7.21 8.10
CA GLU A 47 16.57 -7.32 7.72
C GLU A 47 17.22 -5.94 7.50
N GLY A 48 16.48 -4.84 7.74
CA GLY A 48 16.97 -3.48 7.51
C GLY A 48 17.00 -3.05 6.03
N LYS A 49 16.31 -3.77 5.14
CA LYS A 49 16.27 -3.45 3.70
C LYS A 49 15.00 -2.69 3.33
N TYR A 50 15.12 -1.72 2.43
CA TYR A 50 13.97 -1.05 1.85
C TYR A 50 13.11 -2.01 1.03
N TYR A 51 11.80 -1.84 1.12
CA TYR A 51 10.83 -2.64 0.38
C TYR A 51 9.58 -1.81 0.10
N ILE A 52 8.80 -2.25 -0.89
CA ILE A 52 7.45 -1.76 -1.10
C ILE A 52 6.51 -2.80 -0.51
N SER A 53 5.66 -2.39 0.44
CA SER A 53 4.71 -3.32 1.03
C SER A 53 3.67 -3.78 0.01
N GLY A 54 3.31 -5.06 0.08
CA GLY A 54 2.27 -5.65 -0.76
C GLY A 54 0.91 -5.00 -0.49
N THR A 55 0.68 -4.47 0.71
CA THR A 55 -0.54 -3.71 1.04
C THR A 55 -0.56 -2.34 0.36
N SER A 56 0.56 -1.61 0.31
CA SER A 56 0.68 -0.36 -0.46
C SER A 56 0.45 -0.59 -1.95
N LEU A 57 1.08 -1.63 -2.53
CA LEU A 57 0.86 -2.00 -3.94
C LEU A 57 -0.60 -2.41 -4.20
N SER A 58 -1.18 -3.24 -3.32
CA SER A 58 -2.59 -3.64 -3.42
C SER A 58 -3.52 -2.44 -3.41
N GLY A 59 -3.30 -1.48 -2.51
CA GLY A 59 -4.10 -0.26 -2.41
C GLY A 59 -3.99 0.59 -3.68
N ALA A 60 -2.78 0.83 -4.17
CA ALA A 60 -2.56 1.58 -5.40
C ALA A 60 -3.21 0.91 -6.62
N LEU A 61 -3.05 -0.40 -6.78
CA LEU A 61 -3.63 -1.17 -7.90
C LEU A 61 -5.16 -1.24 -7.80
N ARG A 62 -5.71 -1.41 -6.59
CA ARG A 62 -7.16 -1.38 -6.37
C ARG A 62 -7.74 0.00 -6.69
N GLY A 63 -7.12 1.07 -6.20
CA GLY A 63 -7.55 2.44 -6.46
C GLY A 63 -7.46 2.80 -7.95
N TRP A 64 -6.37 2.45 -8.63
CA TRP A 64 -6.24 2.59 -10.07
C TRP A 64 -7.37 1.84 -10.80
N ARG A 65 -7.71 0.62 -10.38
CA ARG A 65 -8.80 -0.14 -11.00
C ARG A 65 -10.16 0.53 -10.84
N GLN A 66 -10.46 1.13 -9.68
CA GLN A 66 -11.73 1.85 -9.44
C GLN A 66 -11.94 3.04 -10.37
N GLU A 67 -10.86 3.61 -10.91
CA GLU A 67 -10.94 4.68 -11.91
C GLU A 67 -11.52 4.20 -13.26
N TYR A 68 -11.38 2.90 -13.58
CA TYR A 68 -11.76 2.34 -14.88
C TYR A 68 -12.86 1.27 -14.84
N PHE A 69 -13.22 0.77 -13.65
CA PHE A 69 -14.20 -0.31 -13.49
C PHE A 69 -15.14 -0.06 -12.31
N ASP A 70 -16.36 -0.60 -12.40
CA ASP A 70 -17.35 -0.53 -11.33
C ASP A 70 -16.84 -1.16 -10.02
N ASP A 71 -17.26 -0.59 -8.89
CA ASP A 71 -16.87 -1.05 -7.55
C ASP A 71 -17.27 -2.51 -7.29
N CYS A 72 -18.42 -2.96 -7.81
CA CYS A 72 -18.85 -4.35 -7.66
C CYS A 72 -17.87 -5.34 -8.32
N VAL A 73 -17.30 -4.98 -9.46
CA VAL A 73 -16.33 -5.77 -10.21
C VAL A 73 -14.95 -5.65 -9.56
N THR A 74 -14.64 -4.49 -8.95
CA THR A 74 -13.45 -4.28 -8.13
C THR A 74 -13.43 -5.21 -6.94
N ASP A 75 -14.48 -5.17 -6.12
CA ASP A 75 -14.63 -5.95 -4.92
C ASP A 75 -14.62 -7.43 -5.24
N GLN A 76 -15.31 -7.89 -6.31
CA GLN A 76 -15.33 -9.29 -6.78
C GLN A 76 -13.96 -9.97 -6.81
N ILE A 77 -12.90 -9.22 -7.12
CA ILE A 77 -11.55 -9.76 -7.23
C ILE A 77 -10.69 -9.44 -6.00
N TRP A 78 -10.81 -8.23 -5.46
CA TRP A 78 -9.99 -7.76 -4.33
C TRP A 78 -10.51 -8.17 -2.95
N GLY A 79 -11.73 -8.72 -2.89
CA GLY A 79 -12.41 -9.03 -1.63
C GLY A 79 -13.08 -7.80 -1.02
N PHE A 80 -14.04 -8.07 -0.14
CA PHE A 80 -14.67 -7.07 0.70
C PHE A 80 -14.99 -7.65 2.08
N SER A 81 -15.15 -6.76 3.05
CA SER A 81 -15.66 -7.08 4.37
C SER A 81 -16.72 -6.04 4.69
N GLU A 82 -17.96 -6.47 4.85
CA GLU A 82 -19.00 -5.61 5.42
C GLU A 82 -18.86 -5.70 6.94
N GLN A 83 -18.39 -4.63 7.57
CA GLN A 83 -18.50 -4.46 9.01
C GLN A 83 -19.46 -3.29 9.23
N GLU A 84 -20.72 -3.59 9.54
CA GLU A 84 -21.56 -2.59 10.20
C GLU A 84 -21.09 -2.47 11.66
N GLU A 85 -20.78 -1.25 12.11
CA GLU A 85 -20.32 -1.02 13.48
C GLU A 85 -21.30 -1.64 14.50
N GLY A 86 -20.83 -2.65 15.24
CA GLY A 86 -21.60 -3.30 16.30
C GLY A 86 -22.38 -4.55 15.90
N GLN A 87 -22.27 -5.05 14.67
CA GLN A 87 -22.82 -6.36 14.28
C GLN A 87 -21.74 -7.27 13.68
N ASP A 88 -21.76 -8.54 14.10
CA ASP A 88 -20.92 -9.60 13.55
C ASP A 88 -21.54 -10.07 12.22
N SER A 89 -21.50 -9.19 11.21
CA SER A 89 -21.90 -9.54 9.85
C SER A 89 -20.86 -10.47 9.26
N ASN A 90 -21.17 -11.76 9.16
CA ASN A 90 -20.33 -12.75 8.46
C ASN A 90 -20.43 -12.60 6.92
N GLN A 91 -20.58 -11.35 6.44
CA GLN A 91 -20.77 -10.93 5.06
C GLN A 91 -19.44 -10.40 4.52
N GLY A 92 -18.91 -11.08 3.51
CA GLY A 92 -17.61 -10.76 2.92
C GLY A 92 -16.91 -12.00 2.40
N TYR A 93 -15.88 -11.80 1.59
CA TYR A 93 -15.00 -12.89 1.17
C TYR A 93 -13.57 -12.40 0.96
N ALA A 94 -12.64 -13.34 1.08
CA ALA A 94 -11.21 -13.11 0.91
C ALA A 94 -10.85 -12.88 -0.57
N SER A 95 -9.94 -11.94 -0.79
CA SER A 95 -9.37 -11.61 -2.10
C SER A 95 -8.95 -12.83 -2.93
N PHE A 96 -9.11 -12.72 -4.25
CA PHE A 96 -8.49 -13.63 -5.22
C PHE A 96 -7.06 -13.22 -5.59
N ILE A 97 -6.70 -11.95 -5.35
CA ILE A 97 -5.36 -11.41 -5.59
C ILE A 97 -4.56 -11.42 -4.29
N VAL A 98 -3.34 -11.96 -4.37
CA VAL A 98 -2.32 -11.84 -3.33
C VAL A 98 -1.17 -11.05 -3.93
N VAL A 99 -0.79 -9.96 -3.27
CA VAL A 99 0.36 -9.14 -3.66
C VAL A 99 1.46 -9.35 -2.61
N GLU A 100 2.61 -9.83 -3.07
CA GLU A 100 3.79 -10.01 -2.22
C GLU A 100 4.52 -8.67 -2.04
N ASP A 101 5.23 -8.54 -0.91
CA ASP A 101 6.16 -7.43 -0.69
C ASP A 101 7.25 -7.42 -1.78
N ALA A 102 7.50 -6.24 -2.35
CA ALA A 102 8.52 -6.09 -3.40
C ALA A 102 9.83 -5.61 -2.80
N THR A 103 10.91 -6.34 -3.07
CA THR A 103 12.26 -5.94 -2.66
C THR A 103 12.80 -4.83 -3.57
N ILE A 104 13.49 -3.85 -2.99
CA ILE A 104 14.07 -2.74 -3.73
C ILE A 104 15.52 -3.05 -4.09
N LYS A 105 15.88 -2.78 -5.35
CA LYS A 105 17.27 -2.76 -5.82
C LYS A 105 17.61 -1.32 -6.18
N LEU A 106 18.46 -0.69 -5.38
CA LEU A 106 18.97 0.65 -5.69
C LEU A 106 20.05 0.53 -6.78
N PRO A 107 20.04 1.40 -7.80
CA PRO A 107 21.15 1.51 -8.75
C PRO A 107 22.47 1.87 -8.04
N GLU A 108 23.59 1.48 -8.62
CA GLU A 108 24.90 1.82 -8.07
C GLU A 108 25.08 3.34 -7.94
N GLY A 109 25.56 3.78 -6.76
CA GLY A 109 25.81 5.18 -6.48
C GLY A 109 24.59 6.03 -6.14
N ILE A 110 23.38 5.46 -6.10
CA ILE A 110 22.17 6.16 -5.65
C ILE A 110 21.95 5.91 -4.15
N ASN A 111 21.86 7.00 -3.40
CA ASN A 111 21.48 7.00 -1.99
C ASN A 111 20.06 7.54 -1.83
N ILE A 112 19.47 7.25 -0.68
CA ILE A 112 18.22 7.88 -0.26
C ILE A 112 18.41 9.40 -0.17
N GLU A 113 17.45 10.13 -0.73
CA GLU A 113 17.41 11.59 -0.69
C GLU A 113 16.46 12.03 0.43
N ILE A 114 16.84 13.05 1.20
CA ILE A 114 15.93 13.72 2.13
C ILE A 114 15.49 15.03 1.49
N ARG A 115 14.17 15.22 1.34
CA ARG A 115 13.57 16.45 0.86
C ARG A 115 12.82 17.16 1.97
N ASP A 116 13.14 18.43 2.18
CA ASP A 116 12.36 19.32 3.02
C ASP A 116 11.04 19.72 2.35
N GLY A 117 9.96 19.72 3.14
CA GLY A 117 8.67 20.28 2.82
C GLY A 117 8.28 21.38 3.81
N VAL A 118 7.58 22.40 3.33
CA VAL A 118 7.00 23.45 4.17
C VAL A 118 5.59 23.76 3.71
N GLY A 119 4.64 23.80 4.64
CA GLY A 119 3.30 24.31 4.39
C GLY A 119 3.33 25.83 4.26
N ILE A 120 2.60 26.38 3.30
CA ILE A 120 2.47 27.83 3.10
C ILE A 120 1.08 28.25 3.56
N ASP A 121 1.02 29.24 4.45
CA ASP A 121 -0.21 29.91 4.83
C ASP A 121 -0.71 30.75 3.65
N ARG A 122 -1.93 30.47 3.17
CA ARG A 122 -2.50 31.10 1.98
C ARG A 122 -3.05 32.51 2.23
N GLU A 123 -3.30 32.90 3.48
CA GLU A 123 -3.74 34.25 3.84
C GLU A 123 -2.54 35.21 3.86
N TRP A 124 -1.43 34.77 4.48
CA TRP A 124 -0.28 35.64 4.74
C TRP A 124 0.90 35.43 3.77
N GLY A 125 0.90 34.34 2.99
CA GLY A 125 1.99 33.97 2.08
C GLY A 125 3.29 33.55 2.80
N ALA A 126 3.23 33.35 4.12
CA ALA A 126 4.35 32.95 4.96
C ALA A 126 4.36 31.43 5.20
N ALA A 127 5.43 30.92 5.81
CA ALA A 127 5.44 29.53 6.27
C ALA A 127 4.34 29.33 7.33
N ALA A 128 3.53 28.28 7.15
CA ALA A 128 2.51 27.88 8.09
C ALA A 128 3.14 27.31 9.37
N GLU A 129 2.59 27.68 10.51
CA GLU A 129 3.08 27.26 11.82
C GLU A 129 3.00 25.73 11.97
N GLN A 130 4.12 25.10 12.38
CA GLN A 130 4.24 23.66 12.62
C GLN A 130 4.00 22.76 11.39
N ILE A 131 4.15 23.28 10.16
CA ILE A 131 4.02 22.50 8.92
C ILE A 131 5.36 22.39 8.15
N LYS A 132 6.51 22.44 8.83
CA LYS A 132 7.79 21.98 8.26
C LYS A 132 7.90 20.48 8.50
N TYR A 133 8.34 19.74 7.49
CA TYR A 133 8.68 18.34 7.63
C TYR A 133 9.82 17.95 6.69
N ASP A 134 10.46 16.83 6.94
CA ASP A 134 11.36 16.19 5.99
C ASP A 134 10.86 14.81 5.55
N ARG A 135 11.22 14.42 4.33
CA ARG A 135 10.74 13.19 3.69
C ARG A 135 11.86 12.48 2.95
N ALA A 136 12.08 11.23 3.32
CA ALA A 136 13.01 10.35 2.62
C ALA A 136 12.38 9.77 1.35
N ILE A 137 13.12 9.71 0.24
CA ILE A 137 12.67 9.21 -1.08
C ILE A 137 13.76 8.44 -1.82
#